data_AF-A0A965GYD8-F1
#
_entry.id   AF-A0A965GYD8-F1
#
_cell.length_a   1.000
_cell.length_b   1.000
_cell.length_c   1.000
_cell.angle_alpha   90.00
_cell.angle_beta   90.00
_cell.angle_gamma   90.00
#
_symmetry.space_group_name_H-M   'P 1'
#
loop_
_entity.id
_entity.type
_entity.pdbx_description
1 polymer ?
#
loop_
_entity_poly.entity_id
_entity_poly.type
_entity_poly.pdbx_seq_one_letter_code
_entity_poly.pdbx_strand_id
1 'polypeptide(L)'
;ERIRSAIMPGAWRVVLDERGRDQTTRQFAQRVGAWRDRGAPVVLVIGGPDGIDPSLRDEADELVRLSSLTLPHPLVRVLLAEQLFRAWSILTGHPYHRD
;
A
#
# COMPACT_ATOMS: atom_id res chain seq x y z
N GLU A 1 2.65 14.77 -11.97
CA GLU A 1 3.81 15.58 -11.52
C GLU A 1 3.89 15.77 -10.00
N ARG A 2 2.88 16.34 -9.32
CA ARG A 2 2.93 16.61 -7.86
C ARG A 2 3.23 15.39 -6.97
N ILE A 3 2.76 14.20 -7.36
CA ILE A 3 3.07 12.97 -6.61
C ILE A 3 4.55 12.61 -6.79
N ARG A 4 5.08 12.66 -8.03
CA ARG A 4 6.48 12.35 -8.31
C ARG A 4 7.44 13.23 -7.52
N SER A 5 7.14 14.52 -7.38
CA SER A 5 7.97 15.43 -6.57
C SER A 5 8.00 15.10 -5.08
N ALA A 6 7.05 14.31 -4.58
CA ALA A 6 7.01 13.86 -3.18
C ALA A 6 7.65 12.47 -2.98
N ILE A 7 8.04 11.77 -4.04
CA ILE A 7 8.68 10.45 -3.95
C ILE A 7 10.17 10.65 -3.69
N MET A 8 10.67 10.09 -2.59
CA MET A 8 12.10 10.10 -2.27
C MET A 8 12.89 9.25 -3.28
N PRO A 9 14.08 9.70 -3.72
CA PRO A 9 14.95 8.88 -4.56
C PRO A 9 15.27 7.52 -3.91
N GLY A 10 15.19 6.45 -4.70
CA GLY A 10 15.45 5.09 -4.23
C GLY A 10 14.36 4.47 -3.36
N ALA A 11 13.23 5.15 -3.15
CA ALA A 11 12.10 4.58 -2.43
C ALA A 11 11.42 3.44 -3.21
N TRP A 12 10.97 2.42 -2.49
CA TRP A 12 10.10 1.38 -3.00
C TRP A 12 8.67 1.93 -3.13
N ARG A 13 8.18 2.04 -4.35
CA ARG A 13 6.90 2.66 -4.70
C ARG A 13 5.81 1.61 -4.73
N VAL A 14 4.92 1.67 -3.75
CA VAL A 14 3.72 0.84 -3.66
C VAL A 14 2.54 1.68 -4.09
N VAL A 15 1.95 1.37 -5.24
CA VAL A 15 0.81 2.09 -5.79
C VAL A 15 -0.48 1.34 -5.48
N LEU A 16 -1.45 2.06 -4.93
CA LEU A 16 -2.77 1.53 -4.59
C LEU A 16 -3.66 1.63 -5.83
N ASP A 17 -4.01 0.48 -6.41
CA ASP A 17 -4.76 0.37 -7.67
C ASP A 17 -5.71 -0.83 -7.62
N GLU A 18 -6.91 -0.69 -8.17
CA GLU A 18 -7.93 -1.75 -8.28
C GLU A 18 -7.45 -2.96 -9.11
N ARG A 19 -6.45 -2.76 -9.98
CA ARG A 19 -5.78 -3.80 -10.79
C ARG A 19 -4.62 -4.47 -10.05
N GLY A 20 -4.33 -4.04 -8.83
CA GLY A 20 -3.30 -4.64 -7.98
C GLY A 20 -3.62 -6.06 -7.55
N ARG A 21 -2.66 -6.70 -6.89
CA ARG A 21 -2.85 -8.08 -6.41
C ARG A 21 -3.92 -8.15 -5.33
N ASP A 22 -4.79 -9.14 -5.44
CA ASP A 22 -5.67 -9.52 -4.34
C ASP A 22 -4.87 -10.16 -3.21
N GLN A 23 -5.06 -9.70 -1.99
CA GLN A 23 -4.30 -10.17 -0.85
C GLN A 23 -5.20 -10.39 0.36
N THR A 24 -5.03 -11.52 1.01
CA THR A 24 -5.49 -11.71 2.38
C THR A 24 -4.70 -10.82 3.32
N THR A 25 -5.25 -10.54 4.51
CA THR A 25 -4.55 -9.80 5.57
C THR A 25 -3.15 -10.37 5.86
N ARG A 26 -3.00 -11.70 5.90
CA ARG A 26 -1.70 -12.34 6.18
C ARG A 26 -0.70 -12.15 5.05
N GLN A 27 -1.15 -12.23 3.80
CA GLN A 27 -0.29 -11.94 2.64
C GLN A 27 0.13 -10.47 2.65
N PHE A 28 -0.78 -9.55 2.95
CA PHE A 28 -0.44 -8.14 3.11
C PHE A 28 0.60 -7.94 4.24
N ALA A 29 0.43 -8.61 5.39
CA ALA A 29 1.42 -8.56 6.48
C ALA A 29 2.80 -9.08 6.05
N GLN A 30 2.86 -10.16 5.27
CA GLN A 30 4.11 -10.66 4.70
C GLN A 30 4.76 -9.63 3.76
N ARG A 31 3.98 -8.93 2.93
CA ARG A 31 4.49 -7.84 2.07
C ARG A 31 5.06 -6.71 2.91
N VAL A 32 4.33 -6.26 3.94
CA VAL A 32 4.80 -5.22 4.86
C VAL A 32 6.11 -5.62 5.54
N GLY A 33 6.24 -6.89 5.95
CA GLY A 33 7.50 -7.44 6.47
C GLY A 33 8.64 -7.38 5.43
N ALA A 34 8.38 -7.80 4.20
CA ALA A 34 9.36 -7.75 3.11
C ALA A 34 9.78 -6.30 2.76
N TRP A 35 8.85 -5.34 2.84
CA TRP A 35 9.17 -3.93 2.64
C TRP A 35 10.09 -3.40 3.74
N ARG A 36 9.81 -3.72 5.01
CA ARG A 36 10.68 -3.38 6.15
C ARG A 36 12.07 -3.97 5.97
N ASP A 37 12.16 -5.24 5.63
CA ASP A 37 13.43 -5.98 5.58
C ASP A 37 14.29 -5.58 4.36
N ARG A 38 13.73 -4.86 3.38
CA ARG A 38 14.48 -4.32 2.23
C ARG A 38 15.46 -3.21 2.62
N GLY A 39 15.24 -2.52 3.74
CA GLY A 39 16.11 -1.43 4.19
C GLY A 39 16.06 -0.16 3.30
N ALA A 40 15.08 -0.04 2.41
CA ALA A 40 14.83 1.14 1.60
C ALA A 40 13.57 1.88 2.10
N PRO A 41 13.47 3.22 1.92
CA PRO A 41 12.23 3.93 2.20
C PRO A 41 11.08 3.36 1.37
N VAL A 42 9.87 3.33 1.93
CA VAL A 42 8.66 2.84 1.26
C VAL A 42 7.70 3.99 1.09
N VAL A 43 7.19 4.20 -0.12
CA VAL A 43 6.18 5.22 -0.41
C VAL A 43 4.91 4.54 -0.89
N LEU A 44 3.83 4.75 -0.14
CA LEU A 44 2.49 4.29 -0.46
C LEU A 44 1.73 5.41 -1.19
N VAL A 45 1.40 5.17 -2.45
CA VAL A 45 0.76 6.16 -3.32
C VAL A 45 -0.71 5.86 -3.45
N ILE A 46 -1.55 6.84 -3.12
CA ILE A 46 -3.00 6.76 -3.31
C ILE A 46 -3.42 7.86 -4.30
N GLY A 47 -4.18 7.47 -5.32
CA GLY A 47 -4.66 8.35 -6.39
C GLY A 47 -5.64 9.42 -5.94
N GLY A 48 -5.88 10.36 -6.86
CA GLY A 48 -6.96 11.34 -6.71
C GLY A 48 -8.33 10.76 -7.09
N PRO A 49 -9.36 11.61 -7.20
CA PRO A 49 -10.68 11.20 -7.69
C PRO A 49 -10.65 10.53 -9.06
N ASP A 50 -9.75 10.99 -9.95
CA ASP A 50 -9.58 10.46 -11.31
C ASP A 50 -8.60 9.27 -11.36
N GLY A 51 -8.17 8.76 -10.21
CA GLY A 51 -7.20 7.67 -10.10
C GLY A 51 -5.74 8.13 -10.13
N ILE A 52 -4.87 7.25 -10.62
CA ILE A 52 -3.42 7.50 -10.78
C ILE A 52 -3.09 7.58 -12.27
N ASP A 53 -2.21 8.52 -12.60
CA ASP A 53 -1.63 8.65 -13.94
C ASP A 53 -1.01 7.30 -14.37
N PRO A 54 -1.40 6.73 -15.53
CA PRO A 54 -0.88 5.45 -16.01
C PRO A 54 0.65 5.37 -16.01
N SER A 55 1.33 6.46 -16.37
CA SER A 55 2.80 6.49 -16.38
C SER A 55 3.40 6.36 -14.98
N LEU A 56 2.72 6.86 -13.93
CA LEU A 56 3.15 6.68 -12.55
C LEU A 56 2.88 5.25 -12.05
N ARG A 57 1.78 4.65 -12.52
CA ARG A 57 1.47 3.24 -12.21
C ARG A 57 2.50 2.30 -12.83
N ASP A 58 2.93 2.56 -14.06
CA ASP A 58 3.92 1.73 -14.77
C ASP A 58 5.33 1.85 -14.14
N GLU A 59 5.58 2.95 -13.44
CA GLU A 59 6.77 3.15 -12.60
C GLU A 59 6.69 2.42 -11.25
N ALA A 60 5.55 1.86 -10.85
CA ALA A 60 5.39 1.26 -9.54
C ALA A 60 6.26 0.00 -9.37
N ASP A 61 6.90 -0.12 -8.22
CA ASP A 61 7.61 -1.35 -7.86
C ASP A 61 6.62 -2.44 -7.41
N GLU A 62 5.43 -2.04 -6.95
CA GLU A 62 4.33 -2.93 -6.62
C GLU A 62 2.95 -2.25 -6.78
N LEU A 63 1.96 -3.03 -7.25
CA LEU A 63 0.54 -2.65 -7.23
C LEU A 63 -0.22 -3.45 -6.16
N VAL A 64 -0.89 -2.74 -5.25
CA VAL A 64 -1.71 -3.33 -4.19
C VAL A 64 -3.18 -2.93 -4.38
N ARG A 65 -4.05 -3.93 -4.32
CA ARG A 65 -5.50 -3.74 -4.32
C ARG A 65 -6.03 -3.87 -2.90
N LEU A 66 -6.73 -2.85 -2.40
CA LEU A 66 -7.41 -2.93 -1.09
C LEU A 66 -8.82 -3.55 -1.17
N SER A 67 -9.47 -3.44 -2.33
CA SER A 67 -10.82 -3.95 -2.54
C SER A 67 -11.08 -4.14 -4.03
N SER A 68 -12.01 -5.03 -4.35
CA SER A 68 -12.59 -5.12 -5.71
C SER A 68 -13.65 -4.05 -5.96
N LEU A 69 -14.07 -3.32 -4.92
CA LEU A 69 -14.98 -2.19 -5.03
C LEU A 69 -14.20 -0.89 -5.24
N THR A 70 -14.81 0.04 -5.98
CA THR A 70 -14.31 1.41 -6.05
C THR A 70 -14.55 2.10 -4.71
N LEU A 71 -13.47 2.44 -4.03
CA LEU A 71 -13.50 3.12 -2.74
C LEU A 71 -13.15 4.60 -2.91
N PRO A 72 -13.86 5.53 -2.23
CA PRO A 72 -13.49 6.93 -2.27
C PRO A 72 -12.13 7.12 -1.58
N HIS A 73 -11.25 7.91 -2.19
CA HIS A 73 -9.88 8.16 -1.69
C HIS A 73 -9.78 8.48 -0.19
N PRO A 74 -10.66 9.29 0.43
CA PRO A 74 -10.63 9.51 1.88
C PRO A 74 -10.75 8.22 2.70
N LEU A 75 -11.61 7.28 2.26
CA LEU A 75 -11.78 5.99 2.91
C LEU A 75 -10.58 5.06 2.69
N VAL A 76 -10.00 5.09 1.49
CA VAL A 76 -8.77 4.34 1.16
C VAL A 76 -7.65 4.67 2.14
N ARG A 77 -7.47 5.94 2.52
CA ARG A 77 -6.46 6.36 3.51
C ARG A 77 -6.67 5.71 4.88
N VAL A 78 -7.92 5.70 5.36
CA VAL A 78 -8.26 5.13 6.66
C VAL A 78 -8.09 3.62 6.66
N LEU A 79 -8.59 2.94 5.61
CA LEU A 79 -8.44 1.50 5.45
C LEU A 79 -6.97 1.08 5.33
N LEU A 80 -6.17 1.82 4.56
CA LEU A 80 -4.74 1.53 4.45
C LEU A 80 -4.04 1.66 5.80
N ALA A 81 -4.30 2.74 6.56
CA ALA A 81 -3.71 2.93 7.88
C ALA A 81 -4.09 1.80 8.84
N GLU A 82 -5.36 1.36 8.84
CA GLU A 82 -5.82 0.23 9.64
C GLU A 82 -5.14 -1.08 9.23
N GLN A 83 -5.04 -1.36 7.93
CA GLN A 83 -4.42 -2.59 7.44
C GLN A 83 -2.90 -2.62 7.71
N LEU A 84 -2.22 -1.47 7.67
CA LEU A 84 -0.81 -1.37 8.08
C LEU A 84 -0.65 -1.65 9.57
N PHE A 85 -1.53 -1.11 10.41
CA PHE A 85 -1.54 -1.42 11.84
C PHE A 85 -1.82 -2.91 12.09
N ARG A 86 -2.77 -3.50 11.36
CA ARG A 86 -3.09 -4.93 11.42
C ARG A 86 -1.90 -5.79 10.99
N ALA A 87 -1.24 -5.45 9.88
CA ALA A 87 -0.03 -6.11 9.41
C ALA A 87 1.09 -6.05 10.47
N TRP A 88 1.34 -4.87 11.05
CA TRP A 88 2.28 -4.71 12.15
C TRP A 88 1.90 -5.59 13.36
N SER A 89 0.62 -5.64 13.73
CA SER A 89 0.17 -6.44 14.86
C SER A 89 0.43 -7.94 14.65
N ILE A 90 0.28 -8.44 13.41
CA ILE A 90 0.62 -9.82 13.04
C ILE A 90 2.13 -10.04 13.15
N LEU A 91 2.92 -9.14 12.56
CA LEU A 91 4.39 -9.25 12.52
C LEU A 91 5.05 -9.20 13.91
N THR A 92 4.38 -8.59 14.89
CA THR A 92 4.88 -8.44 16.26
C THR A 92 4.24 -9.41 17.25
N GLY A 93 3.29 -10.25 16.81
CA GLY A 93 2.53 -11.13 17.70
C GLY A 93 1.61 -10.37 18.67
N HIS A 94 1.17 -9.16 18.31
CA HIS A 94 0.32 -8.33 19.16
C HIS A 94 -1.13 -8.86 19.19
N PRO A 95 -1.83 -8.84 20.36
CA PRO A 95 -3.18 -9.44 20.53
C PRO A 95 -4.33 -8.80 19.73
N TYR A 96 -4.05 -7.73 18.99
CA TYR A 96 -5.05 -7.03 18.17
C TYR A 96 -5.53 -7.91 17.02
N HIS A 97 -4.61 -8.66 16.40
CA HIS A 97 -5.02 -9.69 15.47
C HIS A 97 -5.42 -10.94 16.24
N ARG A 98 -6.66 -11.34 16.06
CA ARG A 98 -7.16 -12.65 16.45
C ARG A 98 -7.45 -13.39 15.16
N ASP A 99 -6.82 -14.55 15.01
CA ASP A 99 -7.03 -15.46 13.89
C ASP A 99 -8.40 -16.15 13.97
#